data_AF-A0A959Z1Z4-F1
#
_entry.id   AF-A0A959Z1Z4-F1
#
_cell.length_a   1.000
_cell.length_b   1.000
_cell.length_c   1.000
_cell.angle_alpha   90.00
_cell.angle_beta   90.00
_cell.angle_gamma   90.00
#
_symmetry.space_group_name_H-M   'P 1'
#
loop_
_entity.id
_entity.type
_entity.pdbx_description
1 polymer ?
#
loop_
_entity_poly.entity_id
_entity_poly.type
_entity_poly.pdbx_seq_one_letter_code
_entity_poly.pdbx_strand_id
1 'polypeptide(L)'
;RRHRRHATVVLPTLGVLARGPLDWRARLVHLPFAGMLAGLGLLCVAMTRPQSRDAWQDVTREGIDIAIAMDVSASMLARDFSPDRLEAAKAVAMQFIDGRPNDRIGLVVYEGEAFTQCPLTTDHDVLKDLFAQVRSGLIEGGTAVGMGLATA
;
A
#
# COMPACT_ATOMS: atom_id res chain seq x y z
N ARG A 1 -29.83 -81.39 59.02
CA ARG A 1 -29.84 -79.89 59.06
C ARG A 1 -29.97 -79.38 57.62
N ARG A 2 -31.06 -78.65 57.31
CA ARG A 2 -31.43 -78.17 55.96
C ARG A 2 -30.46 -77.08 55.48
N HIS A 3 -29.89 -77.25 54.28
CA HIS A 3 -29.10 -76.22 53.60
C HIS A 3 -30.05 -75.18 52.98
N ARG A 4 -30.00 -73.92 53.43
CA ARG A 4 -30.72 -72.80 52.80
C ARG A 4 -30.09 -72.55 51.42
N ARG A 5 -30.90 -72.66 50.36
CA ARG A 5 -30.52 -72.25 49.01
C ARG A 5 -30.90 -70.77 48.85
N HIS A 6 -29.90 -69.91 48.68
CA HIS A 6 -30.13 -68.53 48.25
C HIS A 6 -30.34 -68.50 46.74
N ALA A 7 -31.36 -67.77 46.28
CA ALA A 7 -31.62 -67.57 44.85
C ALA A 7 -30.61 -66.56 44.31
N THR A 8 -29.72 -67.02 43.45
CA THR A 8 -28.79 -66.16 42.71
C THR A 8 -29.32 -66.02 41.28
N VAL A 9 -29.66 -64.79 40.88
CA VAL A 9 -29.98 -64.48 39.48
C VAL A 9 -28.67 -64.20 38.76
N VAL A 10 -28.32 -65.05 37.80
CA VAL A 10 -27.18 -64.84 36.92
C VAL A 10 -27.65 -63.94 35.77
N LEU A 11 -27.23 -62.67 35.80
CA LEU A 11 -27.45 -61.76 34.67
C LEU A 11 -26.52 -62.19 33.52
N PRO A 12 -27.06 -62.54 32.33
CA PRO A 12 -26.24 -62.89 31.21
C PRO A 12 -25.48 -61.65 30.74
N THR A 13 -24.17 -61.84 30.63
CA THR A 13 -23.17 -61.12 29.84
C THR A 13 -23.71 -60.22 28.72
N LEU A 14 -22.95 -59.15 28.44
CA LEU A 14 -22.99 -58.13 27.37
C LEU A 14 -23.52 -58.51 25.96
N GLY A 15 -23.90 -59.77 25.68
CA GLY A 15 -24.48 -60.24 24.43
C GLY A 15 -25.83 -59.64 24.04
N VAL A 16 -26.62 -59.14 25.00
CA VAL A 16 -27.85 -58.37 24.69
C VAL A 16 -27.50 -56.98 24.13
N LEU A 17 -26.37 -56.42 24.55
CA LEU A 17 -25.85 -55.16 24.02
C LEU A 17 -25.19 -55.35 22.64
N ALA A 18 -24.58 -56.52 22.41
CA ALA A 18 -23.93 -56.88 21.14
C ALA A 18 -24.91 -57.14 19.98
N ARG A 19 -26.23 -57.24 20.26
CA ARG A 19 -27.30 -57.41 19.26
C ARG A 19 -28.27 -56.23 19.20
N GLY A 20 -27.84 -55.03 19.59
CA GLY A 20 -28.55 -53.82 19.19
C GLY A 20 -28.43 -53.65 17.66
N PRO A 21 -29.51 -53.30 16.93
CA PRO A 21 -29.40 -53.06 15.50
C PRO A 21 -28.29 -52.02 15.25
N LEU A 22 -27.48 -52.23 14.21
CA LEU A 22 -26.62 -51.22 13.62
C LEU A 22 -27.51 -50.14 12.96
N ASP A 23 -28.34 -49.53 13.78
CA ASP A 23 -29.37 -48.60 13.37
C ASP A 23 -28.66 -47.29 13.07
N TRP A 24 -29.02 -46.63 11.97
CA TRP A 24 -28.50 -45.31 11.62
C TRP A 24 -28.71 -44.29 12.76
N ARG A 25 -29.71 -44.54 13.62
CA ARG A 25 -29.99 -43.85 14.88
C ARG A 25 -28.89 -44.01 15.93
N ALA A 26 -28.21 -45.15 15.99
CA ALA A 26 -27.07 -45.36 16.88
C ALA A 26 -25.85 -44.54 16.43
N ARG A 27 -25.69 -44.27 15.13
CA ARG A 27 -24.64 -43.35 14.63
C ARG A 27 -24.96 -41.89 14.93
N LEU A 28 -26.24 -41.52 14.98
CA LEU A 28 -26.70 -40.17 15.35
C LEU A 28 -26.42 -39.81 16.82
N VAL A 29 -26.11 -40.79 17.69
CA VAL A 29 -25.69 -40.53 19.08
C VAL A 29 -24.41 -39.70 19.16
N HIS A 30 -23.53 -39.80 18.17
CA HIS A 30 -22.29 -39.00 18.12
C HIS A 30 -22.49 -37.60 17.52
N LEU A 31 -23.66 -37.31 16.95
CA LEU A 31 -24.00 -36.03 16.35
C LEU A 31 -23.91 -34.85 17.35
N PRO A 32 -24.47 -34.91 18.58
CA PRO A 32 -24.32 -33.82 19.56
C PRO A 32 -22.87 -33.63 20.01
N PHE A 33 -22.09 -34.71 20.14
CA PHE A 33 -20.67 -34.64 20.50
C PHE A 33 -19.83 -33.99 19.38
N ALA A 34 -20.07 -34.38 18.13
CA ALA A 34 -19.46 -33.75 16.96
C ALA A 34 -19.86 -32.28 16.84
N GLY A 35 -21.12 -31.95 17.13
CA GLY A 35 -21.63 -30.57 17.17
C GLY A 35 -20.95 -29.72 18.24
N MET A 36 -20.69 -30.28 19.42
CA MET A 36 -19.96 -29.59 20.50
C MET A 36 -18.51 -29.31 20.12
N LEU A 37 -17.82 -30.28 19.50
CA LEU A 37 -16.46 -30.10 18.98
C LEU A 37 -16.39 -29.06 17.87
N ALA A 38 -17.34 -29.10 16.93
CA ALA A 38 -17.44 -28.09 15.86
C ALA A 38 -17.72 -26.69 16.44
N GLY A 39 -18.62 -26.59 17.42
CA GLY A 39 -18.92 -25.34 18.11
C GLY A 39 -17.70 -24.77 18.83
N LEU A 40 -16.94 -25.61 19.53
CA LEU A 40 -15.68 -25.20 20.18
C LEU A 40 -14.65 -24.72 19.14
N GLY A 41 -14.51 -25.42 18.02
CA GLY A 41 -13.64 -25.01 16.91
C GLY A 41 -14.01 -23.64 16.34
N LEU A 42 -15.30 -23.40 16.10
CA LEU A 42 -15.81 -22.09 15.65
C LEU A 42 -15.57 -21.00 16.68
N LEU A 43 -15.71 -21.30 17.98
CA LEU A 43 -15.41 -20.36 19.06
C LEU A 43 -13.94 -19.96 19.05
N CYS A 44 -13.02 -20.92 18.89
CA CYS A 44 -11.59 -20.65 18.78
C CYS A 44 -11.27 -19.76 17.57
N VAL A 45 -11.85 -20.05 16.40
CA VAL A 45 -11.66 -19.21 15.20
C VAL A 45 -12.18 -17.79 15.44
N ALA A 46 -13.38 -17.64 16.02
CA ALA A 46 -13.94 -16.33 16.34
C ALA A 46 -13.08 -15.55 17.35
N MET A 47 -12.51 -16.23 18.36
CA MET A 47 -11.62 -15.63 19.35
C MET A 47 -10.32 -15.12 18.74
N THR A 48 -9.77 -15.82 17.73
CA THR A 48 -8.55 -15.37 17.06
C THR A 48 -8.75 -14.11 16.22
N ARG A 49 -10.01 -13.69 15.98
CA ARG A 49 -10.38 -12.54 15.13
C ARG A 49 -9.44 -12.45 13.93
N PRO A 50 -9.54 -13.33 12.92
CA PRO A 50 -8.64 -13.28 11.77
C PRO A 50 -8.72 -11.88 11.14
N GLN A 51 -7.69 -11.08 11.37
CA GLN A 51 -7.56 -9.75 10.81
C GLN A 51 -6.55 -9.88 9.67
N SER A 52 -7.03 -9.77 8.43
CA SER A 52 -6.15 -9.40 7.33
C SER A 52 -5.77 -7.95 7.55
N ARG A 53 -4.56 -7.72 8.04
CA ARG A 53 -3.98 -6.38 8.02
C ARG A 53 -3.50 -6.13 6.60
N ASP A 54 -4.04 -5.10 5.96
CA ASP A 54 -3.36 -4.49 4.83
C ASP A 54 -1.99 -4.04 5.35
N ALA A 55 -0.96 -4.81 5.01
CA ALA A 55 0.40 -4.43 5.30
C ALA A 55 0.72 -3.27 4.35
N TRP A 56 0.39 -2.05 4.77
CA TRP A 56 1.02 -0.85 4.24
C TRP A 56 2.51 -1.04 4.49
N GLN A 57 3.23 -1.50 3.47
CA GLN A 57 4.67 -1.49 3.50
C GLN A 57 5.07 -0.02 3.49
N ASP A 58 5.52 0.47 4.65
CA ASP A 58 6.24 1.74 4.72
C ASP A 58 7.54 1.54 3.94
N VAL A 59 7.50 1.78 2.63
CA VAL A 59 8.69 1.82 1.80
C VAL A 59 9.43 3.09 2.21
N THR A 60 10.32 2.97 3.20
CA THR A 60 11.22 4.05 3.59
C THR A 60 12.22 4.25 2.45
N ARG A 61 11.89 5.13 1.51
CA ARG A 61 12.81 5.57 0.44
C ARG A 61 13.62 6.74 0.98
N GLU A 62 14.92 6.53 1.15
CA GLU A 62 15.85 7.64 1.30
C GLU A 62 15.88 8.41 -0.03
N GLY A 63 15.51 9.68 0.04
CA GLY A 63 15.55 10.63 -1.06
C GLY A 63 15.93 12.00 -0.53
N ILE A 64 16.45 12.86 -1.40
CA ILE A 64 16.76 14.26 -1.07
C ILE A 64 15.73 15.20 -1.69
N ASP A 65 15.65 16.40 -1.12
CA ASP A 65 14.85 17.49 -1.67
C ASP A 65 15.68 18.30 -2.67
N ILE A 66 15.16 18.46 -3.88
CA ILE A 66 15.84 19.17 -4.97
C ILE A 66 14.91 20.25 -5.51
N ALA A 67 15.31 21.51 -5.39
CA ALA A 67 14.64 22.62 -6.04
C ALA A 67 15.38 22.98 -7.33
N ILE A 68 14.68 22.90 -8.47
CA ILE A 68 15.21 23.32 -9.77
C ILE A 68 14.76 24.77 -10.01
N ALA A 69 15.71 25.69 -10.09
CA ALA A 69 15.46 27.08 -10.47
C ALA A 69 15.77 27.28 -11.97
N MET A 70 14.75 27.61 -12.78
CA MET A 70 14.86 27.74 -14.23
C MET A 70 14.61 29.18 -14.71
N ASP A 71 15.53 29.70 -15.53
CA ASP A 71 15.37 30.98 -16.23
C ASP A 71 14.38 30.84 -17.39
N VAL A 72 13.40 31.74 -17.48
CA VAL A 72 12.42 31.81 -18.58
C VAL A 72 12.46 33.15 -19.31
N SER A 73 13.49 33.95 -19.08
CA SER A 73 13.69 35.25 -19.72
C SER A 73 13.80 35.13 -21.24
N ALA A 74 13.56 36.25 -21.94
CA ALA A 74 13.68 36.32 -23.40
C ALA A 74 15.04 35.81 -23.93
N SER A 75 16.11 35.85 -23.12
CA SER A 75 17.43 35.31 -23.49
C SER A 75 17.44 33.79 -23.69
N MET A 76 16.48 33.08 -23.08
CA MET A 76 16.32 31.63 -23.19
C MET A 76 15.58 31.19 -24.47
N LEU A 77 15.04 32.14 -25.24
CA LEU A 77 14.51 31.89 -26.59
C LEU A 77 15.60 31.91 -27.67
N ALA A 78 16.87 32.06 -27.27
CA ALA A 78 18.00 31.98 -28.18
C ALA A 78 18.11 30.57 -28.80
N ARG A 79 18.42 30.51 -30.10
CA ARG A 79 18.51 29.27 -30.90
C ARG A 79 19.93 28.76 -31.09
N ASP A 80 20.80 29.01 -30.12
CA ASP A 80 22.14 28.39 -30.06
C ASP A 80 22.08 26.91 -29.66
N PHE A 81 20.94 26.46 -29.14
CA PHE A 81 20.53 25.05 -29.04
C PHE A 81 19.26 24.81 -29.86
N SER A 82 19.04 23.56 -30.28
CA SER A 82 17.82 23.18 -31.01
C SER A 82 16.75 22.65 -30.05
N PRO A 83 15.50 23.15 -30.06
CA PRO A 83 15.00 24.28 -30.87
C PRO A 83 15.35 25.67 -30.29
N ASP A 84 15.49 25.80 -28.97
CA ASP A 84 16.01 26.97 -28.24
C ASP A 84 16.57 26.53 -26.87
N ARG A 85 17.20 27.46 -26.11
CA ARG A 85 17.79 27.15 -24.79
C ARG A 85 16.75 26.66 -23.78
N LEU A 86 15.54 27.22 -23.79
CA LEU A 86 14.49 26.86 -22.85
C LEU A 86 14.04 25.41 -23.07
N GLU A 87 13.73 25.04 -24.30
CA GLU A 87 13.33 23.69 -24.65
C GLU A 87 14.47 22.67 -24.43
N ALA A 88 15.71 23.06 -24.73
CA ALA A 88 16.88 22.23 -24.41
C ALA A 88 17.04 22.02 -22.89
N ALA A 89 16.88 23.08 -22.09
CA ALA A 89 16.97 23.00 -20.62
C ALA A 89 15.85 22.14 -20.04
N LYS A 90 14.62 22.24 -20.56
CA LYS A 90 13.50 21.36 -20.19
C LYS A 90 13.81 19.90 -20.48
N ALA A 91 14.35 19.59 -21.65
CA ALA A 91 14.70 18.22 -22.02
C ALA A 91 15.75 17.61 -21.06
N VAL A 92 16.78 18.40 -20.71
CA VAL A 92 17.79 17.98 -19.72
C VAL A 92 17.18 17.82 -18.33
N ALA A 93 16.30 18.73 -17.91
CA ALA A 93 15.61 18.64 -16.63
C ALA A 93 14.71 17.40 -16.54
N MET A 94 13.98 17.05 -17.61
CA MET A 94 13.18 15.82 -17.68
C MET A 94 14.05 14.57 -17.53
N GLN A 95 15.20 14.50 -18.22
CA GLN A 95 16.14 13.39 -18.05
C GLN A 95 16.73 13.34 -16.64
N PHE A 96 16.98 14.50 -16.01
CA PHE A 96 17.45 14.57 -14.63
C PHE A 96 16.43 14.01 -13.63
N ILE A 97 15.14 14.32 -13.83
CA ILE A 97 14.03 13.80 -13.02
C ILE A 97 13.91 12.28 -13.21
N ASP A 98 13.99 11.79 -14.45
CA ASP A 98 13.93 10.36 -14.77
C ASP A 98 15.03 9.54 -14.09
N GLY A 99 16.21 10.13 -13.89
CA GLY A 99 17.32 9.50 -13.18
C GLY A 99 17.12 9.37 -11.67
N ARG A 100 16.06 9.96 -11.10
CA ARG A 100 15.87 10.13 -9.64
C ARG A 100 14.48 9.71 -9.15
N PRO A 101 14.11 8.42 -9.27
CA PRO A 101 12.76 7.93 -8.99
C PRO A 101 12.30 8.03 -7.51
N ASN A 102 13.20 8.38 -6.59
CA ASN A 102 12.93 8.43 -5.15
C ASN A 102 13.07 9.84 -4.56
N ASP A 103 13.58 10.82 -5.31
CA ASP A 103 13.83 12.16 -4.80
C ASP A 103 12.58 13.04 -4.93
N ARG A 104 12.43 13.98 -3.98
CA ARG A 104 11.40 15.02 -4.08
C ARG A 104 11.95 16.18 -4.87
N ILE A 105 11.26 16.54 -5.94
CA ILE A 105 11.73 17.58 -6.85
C ILE A 105 10.67 18.67 -6.97
N GLY A 106 11.11 19.91 -6.85
CA GLY A 106 10.29 21.11 -7.04
C GLY A 106 10.83 21.95 -8.20
N LEU A 107 9.97 22.81 -8.74
CA LEU A 107 10.29 23.71 -9.86
C LEU A 107 9.98 25.15 -9.46
N VAL A 108 11.00 25.99 -9.53
CA VAL A 108 10.92 27.45 -9.45
C VAL A 108 11.32 28.00 -10.80
N VAL A 109 10.51 28.92 -11.34
CA VAL A 109 10.84 29.61 -12.59
C VAL A 109 11.03 31.09 -12.30
N TYR A 110 11.96 31.72 -13.01
CA TYR A 110 12.25 33.13 -12.83
C TYR A 110 12.51 33.87 -14.14
N GLU A 111 12.05 35.11 -14.20
CA GLU A 111 12.36 36.11 -15.22
C GLU A 111 12.53 37.45 -14.49
N GLY A 112 11.67 38.46 -14.63
CA GLY A 112 11.72 39.68 -13.80
C GLY A 112 11.34 39.44 -12.34
N GLU A 113 10.56 38.40 -12.09
CA GLU A 113 10.19 37.90 -10.75
C GLU A 113 10.35 36.37 -10.72
N ALA A 114 10.24 35.77 -9.53
CA ALA A 114 10.33 34.32 -9.34
C ALA A 114 9.04 33.77 -8.75
N PHE A 115 8.63 32.60 -9.20
CA PHE A 115 7.49 31.88 -8.63
C PHE A 115 7.71 30.37 -8.62
N THR A 116 7.12 29.71 -7.62
CA THR A 116 7.11 28.24 -7.50
C THR A 116 6.05 27.67 -8.44
N GLN A 117 6.49 27.09 -9.56
CA GLN A 117 5.59 26.43 -10.51
C GLN A 117 5.14 25.05 -10.01
N CYS A 118 6.02 24.34 -9.30
CA CYS A 118 5.71 23.07 -8.67
C CYS A 118 6.37 23.00 -7.29
N PRO A 119 5.60 22.79 -6.19
CA PRO A 119 6.21 22.52 -4.89
C PRO A 119 6.92 21.16 -4.91
N LEU A 120 7.77 20.90 -3.91
CA LEU A 120 8.46 19.62 -3.75
C LEU A 120 7.46 18.45 -3.76
N THR A 121 7.62 17.56 -4.73
CA THR A 121 6.74 16.40 -4.91
C THR A 121 7.52 15.14 -5.26
N THR A 122 7.00 13.98 -4.86
CA THR A 122 7.45 12.67 -5.35
C THR A 122 6.72 12.25 -6.64
N ASP A 123 5.65 12.95 -7.00
CA ASP A 123 4.89 12.69 -8.23
C ASP A 123 5.61 13.34 -9.42
N HIS A 124 6.46 12.55 -10.07
CA HIS A 124 7.26 13.01 -11.20
C HIS A 124 6.45 13.18 -12.48
N ASP A 125 5.29 12.54 -12.61
CA ASP A 125 4.44 12.69 -13.79
C ASP A 125 3.80 14.08 -13.80
N VAL A 126 3.23 14.49 -12.67
CA VAL A 126 2.70 15.85 -12.49
C VAL A 126 3.80 16.91 -12.65
N LEU A 127 5.00 16.65 -12.12
CA LEU A 127 6.13 17.55 -12.27
C LEU A 127 6.52 17.75 -13.74
N LYS A 128 6.61 16.67 -14.53
CA LYS A 128 6.94 16.74 -15.97
C LYS A 128 5.88 17.49 -16.76
N ASP A 129 4.61 17.28 -16.45
CA ASP A 129 3.51 18.01 -17.08
C ASP A 129 3.59 19.52 -16.80
N LEU A 130 3.98 19.90 -15.58
CA LEU A 130 4.19 21.30 -15.21
C LEU A 130 5.42 21.89 -15.90
N PHE A 131 6.51 21.13 -16.04
CA PHE A 131 7.69 21.52 -16.82
C PHE A 131 7.35 21.80 -18.29
N ALA A 132 6.51 20.97 -18.90
CA ALA A 132 6.10 21.15 -20.30
C ALA A 132 5.28 22.43 -20.52
N GLN A 133 4.55 22.89 -19.50
CA GLN A 133 3.72 24.09 -19.54
C GLN A 133 4.50 25.40 -19.37
N VAL A 134 5.74 25.36 -18.87
CA VAL A 134 6.58 26.55 -18.70
C VAL A 134 6.83 27.22 -20.05
N ARG A 135 6.60 28.54 -20.14
CA ARG A 135 6.85 29.34 -21.35
C ARG A 135 7.45 30.68 -20.98
N SER A 136 8.27 31.21 -21.87
CA SER A 136 8.81 32.56 -21.75
C SER A 136 7.71 33.61 -21.96
N GLY A 137 7.84 34.77 -21.31
CA GLY A 137 6.88 35.88 -21.42
C GLY A 137 5.65 35.74 -20.51
N LEU A 138 5.71 34.87 -19.49
CA LEU A 138 4.70 34.83 -18.44
C LEU A 138 4.82 36.00 -17.44
N ILE A 139 6.00 36.63 -17.35
CA ILE A 139 6.35 37.63 -16.34
C ILE A 139 6.87 38.91 -17.05
N GLU A 140 6.82 40.04 -16.36
CA GLU A 140 7.53 41.25 -16.78
C GLU A 140 9.03 40.96 -17.01
N GLY A 141 9.58 41.53 -18.08
CA GLY A 141 10.91 41.19 -18.57
C GLY A 141 12.03 41.53 -17.58
N GLY A 142 13.07 40.70 -17.57
CA GLY A 142 14.25 40.84 -16.71
C GLY A 142 14.85 39.48 -16.35
N THR A 143 15.87 39.48 -15.48
CA THR A 143 16.42 38.23 -14.91
C THR A 143 16.75 38.43 -13.43
N ALA A 144 15.82 38.04 -12.56
CA ALA A 144 15.87 38.16 -11.12
C ALA A 144 16.36 36.85 -10.49
N VAL A 145 17.60 36.47 -10.82
CA VAL A 145 18.25 35.24 -10.31
C VAL A 145 18.23 35.17 -8.78
N GLY A 146 18.44 36.30 -8.11
CA GLY A 146 18.41 36.37 -6.64
C GLY A 146 17.05 36.03 -6.03
N MET A 147 15.96 36.43 -6.68
CA MET A 147 14.61 36.04 -6.27
C MET A 147 14.36 34.56 -6.54
N GLY A 148 14.80 34.07 -7.70
CA GLY A 148 14.72 32.66 -8.07
C GLY A 148 15.36 31.74 -7.04
N LEU A 149 16.54 32.10 -6.54
CA LEU A 149 17.24 31.36 -5.49
C LEU A 149 16.62 31.51 -4.10
N ALA A 150 15.98 32.63 -3.80
CA ALA A 150 15.33 32.84 -2.51
C ALA A 150 14.00 32.07 -2.39
N THR A 151 13.34 31.81 -3.52
CA THR A 151 12.07 31.08 -3.62
C THR A 151 12.26 29.57 -3.72
N ALA A 152 13.43 29.12 -4.18
CA ALA A 152 13.82 27.71 -4.31
C ALA A 152 14.33 27.13 -2.99
#